data_AF-F9DWM1-F1
#
_entry.id   AF-F9DWM1-F1
#
_cell.length_a   1.000
_cell.length_b   1.000
_cell.length_c   1.000
_cell.angle_alpha   90.00
_cell.angle_beta   90.00
_cell.angle_gamma   90.00
#
_symmetry.space_group_name_H-M   'P 1'
#
loop_
_entity.id
_entity.type
_entity.pdbx_description
1 polymer ?
#
loop_
_entity_poly.entity_id
_entity_poly.type
_entity_poly.pdbx_seq_one_letter_code
_entity_poly.pdbx_strand_id
1 'polypeptide(L)'
;MKKWWLLPALAIVLAACGNNEESQPKEEEEIAKDTIESEEESVTSPDSEIAPEDEPEDHSASSASDLSGYEESAVLGEHMPIDKLTSHVETDNPGKRIILFENGRGEKVYKSIFIKHDRFLKIIDLKDDQLLYKDKL
;
A
#
# COMPACT_ATOMS: atom_id res chain seq x y z
N MET A 1 3.52 -58.44 -2.82
CA MET A 1 2.60 -58.73 -1.70
C MET A 1 1.54 -57.65 -1.65
N LYS A 2 0.27 -58.09 -1.66
CA LYS A 2 -0.98 -57.44 -1.21
C LYS A 2 -1.20 -55.96 -1.58
N LYS A 3 -1.90 -55.81 -2.70
CA LYS A 3 -2.74 -54.66 -3.08
C LYS A 3 -3.74 -54.38 -1.95
N TRP A 4 -3.82 -53.13 -1.49
CA TRP A 4 -4.90 -52.65 -0.63
C TRP A 4 -5.79 -51.68 -1.43
N TRP A 5 -7.07 -52.08 -1.47
CA TRP A 5 -8.31 -51.46 -1.94
C TRP A 5 -8.44 -49.93 -1.76
N LEU A 6 -8.85 -49.21 -2.81
CA LEU A 6 -10.22 -48.74 -3.17
C LEU A 6 -10.68 -47.46 -2.44
N LEU A 7 -10.74 -46.39 -3.23
CA LEU A 7 -11.53 -45.14 -3.09
C LEU A 7 -13.05 -45.46 -2.98
N PRO A 8 -13.92 -44.57 -2.41
CA PRO A 8 -14.25 -43.30 -3.06
C PRO A 8 -14.60 -42.09 -2.18
N ALA A 9 -14.60 -40.95 -2.89
CA ALA A 9 -15.04 -39.62 -2.48
C ALA A 9 -16.50 -39.59 -1.99
N LEU A 10 -16.72 -38.83 -0.92
CA LEU A 10 -18.04 -38.39 -0.48
C LEU A 10 -18.17 -36.90 -0.81
N ALA A 11 -18.78 -36.61 -1.97
CA ALA A 11 -19.17 -35.26 -2.35
C ALA A 11 -20.43 -34.87 -1.57
N ILE A 12 -20.34 -33.83 -0.74
CA ILE A 12 -21.49 -33.21 -0.08
C ILE A 12 -22.11 -32.25 -1.10
N VAL A 13 -23.32 -32.55 -1.55
CA VAL A 13 -24.13 -31.66 -2.41
C VAL A 13 -24.73 -30.57 -1.52
N LEU A 14 -24.30 -29.32 -1.71
CA LEU A 14 -25.03 -28.16 -1.20
C LEU A 14 -26.09 -27.75 -2.23
N ALA A 15 -27.31 -28.23 -2.03
CA ALA A 15 -28.49 -27.63 -2.62
C ALA A 15 -28.87 -26.42 -1.76
N ALA A 16 -28.50 -25.22 -2.20
CA ALA A 16 -29.07 -23.97 -1.70
C ALA A 16 -29.74 -23.25 -2.87
N CYS A 17 -31.00 -23.62 -3.15
CA CYS A 17 -31.92 -22.73 -3.84
C CYS A 17 -32.37 -21.68 -2.82
N GLY A 18 -31.73 -20.52 -2.83
CA GLY A 18 -32.16 -19.30 -2.16
C GLY A 18 -32.62 -18.31 -3.22
N ASN A 19 -33.89 -17.93 -3.12
CA ASN A 19 -34.69 -17.18 -4.07
C ASN A 19 -34.34 -15.68 -4.08
N ASN A 20 -34.59 -15.04 -5.24
CA ASN A 20 -34.70 -13.59 -5.50
C ASN A 20 -33.47 -12.70 -5.29
N GLU A 21 -32.93 -12.15 -6.38
CA GLU A 21 -33.23 -10.75 -6.73
C GLU A 21 -32.89 -10.48 -8.21
N GLU A 22 -33.77 -9.68 -8.78
CA GLU A 22 -33.98 -9.33 -10.18
C GLU A 22 -33.13 -8.12 -10.56
N SER A 23 -32.48 -8.13 -11.72
CA SER A 23 -32.45 -6.99 -12.69
C SER A 23 -31.53 -7.25 -13.90
N GLN A 24 -32.14 -7.57 -15.04
CA GLN A 24 -31.77 -7.07 -16.38
C GLN A 24 -32.57 -5.76 -16.61
N PRO A 25 -32.38 -4.99 -17.71
CA PRO A 25 -31.22 -4.71 -18.56
C PRO A 25 -31.02 -3.16 -18.77
N LYS A 26 -29.98 -2.80 -19.52
CA LYS A 26 -29.75 -1.44 -20.08
C LYS A 26 -30.55 -1.24 -21.37
N GLU A 27 -31.29 -0.14 -21.49
CA GLU A 27 -31.74 0.58 -22.70
C GLU A 27 -31.80 2.08 -22.29
N GLU A 28 -31.01 3.01 -22.83
CA GLU A 28 -31.09 3.72 -24.12
C GLU A 28 -32.43 4.45 -24.36
N GLU A 29 -32.40 5.79 -24.24
CA GLU A 29 -33.14 6.82 -25.04
C GLU A 29 -32.76 8.22 -24.50
N GLU A 30 -32.06 9.08 -25.27
CA GLU A 30 -32.58 10.00 -26.32
C GLU A 30 -33.46 11.14 -25.76
N ILE A 31 -32.88 12.33 -25.49
CA ILE A 31 -33.62 13.61 -25.57
C ILE A 31 -32.75 14.74 -26.16
N ALA A 32 -33.03 15.00 -27.43
CA ALA A 32 -33.05 16.26 -28.21
C ALA A 32 -32.39 17.55 -27.67
N LYS A 33 -31.33 17.97 -28.37
CA LYS A 33 -31.21 19.15 -29.27
C LYS A 33 -32.10 20.40 -29.02
N ASP A 34 -31.47 21.52 -28.66
CA ASP A 34 -31.84 22.89 -29.09
C ASP A 34 -30.61 23.82 -28.95
N THR A 35 -29.94 24.17 -30.05
CA THR A 35 -29.93 25.50 -30.73
C THR A 35 -29.41 26.66 -29.86
N ILE A 36 -28.29 27.29 -30.25
CA ILE A 36 -28.11 28.76 -30.46
C ILE A 36 -26.68 29.00 -30.98
N GLU A 37 -26.61 29.88 -31.99
CA GLU A 37 -25.49 30.24 -32.85
C GLU A 37 -24.62 31.37 -32.25
N SER A 38 -23.36 31.40 -32.70
CA SER A 38 -22.23 32.25 -32.30
C SER A 38 -22.47 33.76 -32.31
N GLU A 39 -21.78 34.49 -31.42
CA GLU A 39 -20.90 35.63 -31.78
C GLU A 39 -20.08 36.11 -30.56
N GLU A 40 -19.01 36.83 -30.86
CA GLU A 40 -17.74 36.92 -30.15
C GLU A 40 -17.70 37.97 -29.01
N GLU A 41 -16.83 37.76 -28.01
CA GLU A 41 -15.66 38.63 -27.73
C GLU A 41 -15.05 38.38 -26.33
N SER A 42 -13.71 38.18 -26.34
CA SER A 42 -12.71 38.84 -25.47
C SER A 42 -12.76 38.68 -23.94
N VAL A 43 -11.97 37.75 -23.38
CA VAL A 43 -10.99 38.06 -22.30
C VAL A 43 -9.92 36.95 -22.13
N THR A 44 -8.69 37.30 -22.51
CA THR A 44 -7.35 37.01 -21.96
C THR A 44 -7.09 35.95 -20.85
N SER A 45 -6.01 35.17 -21.09
CA SER A 45 -5.01 34.61 -20.13
C SER A 45 -5.29 33.22 -19.49
N PRO A 46 -4.24 32.45 -19.10
CA PRO A 46 -3.78 31.26 -19.83
C PRO A 46 -3.94 29.97 -19.00
N ASP A 47 -4.56 28.95 -19.57
CA ASP A 47 -4.62 27.63 -18.95
C ASP A 47 -3.29 26.91 -19.19
N SER A 48 -2.33 27.16 -18.28
CA SER A 48 -1.05 26.47 -18.25
C SER A 48 -1.25 24.97 -18.12
N GLU A 49 -0.64 24.25 -19.06
CA GLU A 49 -0.34 22.82 -19.00
C GLU A 49 0.04 22.38 -17.58
N ILE A 50 -0.76 21.46 -17.02
CA ILE A 50 -0.34 20.64 -15.88
C ILE A 50 0.65 19.62 -16.44
N ALA A 51 1.93 20.00 -16.40
CA ALA A 51 3.04 19.06 -16.54
C ALA A 51 3.11 18.19 -15.28
N PRO A 52 3.28 16.86 -15.39
CA PRO A 52 3.69 16.06 -14.25
C PRO A 52 5.13 16.42 -13.91
N GLU A 53 5.32 17.13 -12.79
CA GLU A 53 6.62 17.27 -12.14
C GLU A 53 7.01 15.89 -11.59
N ASP A 54 7.67 15.12 -12.45
CA ASP A 54 8.50 13.98 -12.09
C ASP A 54 9.75 14.56 -11.41
N GLU A 55 9.61 14.98 -10.15
CA GLU A 55 10.78 15.31 -9.33
C GLU A 55 11.54 14.01 -9.03
N PRO A 56 12.83 13.91 -9.35
CA PRO A 56 13.64 12.81 -8.89
C PRO A 56 13.78 12.97 -7.37
N GLU A 57 13.03 12.19 -6.60
CA GLU A 57 13.37 11.96 -5.20
C GLU A 57 14.80 11.39 -5.19
N ASP A 58 15.72 12.19 -4.68
CA ASP A 58 17.10 11.83 -4.41
C ASP A 58 17.08 10.73 -3.35
N HIS A 59 16.84 9.50 -3.80
CA HIS A 59 17.06 8.29 -3.02
C HIS A 59 18.56 8.15 -2.82
N SER A 60 19.10 8.99 -1.94
CA SER A 60 20.39 8.78 -1.33
C SER A 60 20.29 7.46 -0.57
N ALA A 61 20.78 6.39 -1.20
CA ALA A 61 20.96 5.09 -0.59
C ALA A 61 22.00 5.26 0.54
N SER A 62 21.52 5.77 1.66
CA SER A 62 22.31 6.01 2.85
C SER A 62 22.66 4.65 3.45
N SER A 63 23.96 4.46 3.63
CA SER A 63 24.52 3.34 4.38
C SER A 63 23.99 3.37 5.83
N ALA A 64 23.89 2.20 6.46
CA ALA A 64 23.48 1.96 7.86
C ALA A 64 23.27 3.24 8.68
N SER A 65 22.03 3.76 8.68
CA SER A 65 21.71 5.00 9.38
C SER A 65 21.61 4.74 10.88
N ASP A 66 22.31 5.54 11.69
CA ASP A 66 22.20 5.50 13.14
C ASP A 66 20.78 5.86 13.56
N LEU A 67 20.05 4.87 14.11
CA LEU A 67 18.65 5.01 14.51
C LEU A 67 18.50 5.59 15.92
N SER A 68 19.59 5.74 16.67
CA SER A 68 19.53 6.16 18.09
C SER A 68 18.88 7.53 18.30
N GLY A 69 18.89 8.40 17.27
CA GLY A 69 18.23 9.70 17.30
C GLY A 69 16.70 9.65 17.06
N TYR A 70 16.14 8.49 16.77
CA TYR A 70 14.73 8.32 16.47
C TYR A 70 13.94 7.85 17.70
N GLU A 71 12.77 8.43 17.92
CA GLU A 71 11.93 8.12 19.09
C GLU A 71 11.37 6.69 19.05
N GLU A 72 11.22 6.13 17.84
CA GLU A 72 10.80 4.75 17.63
C GLU A 72 11.90 3.71 17.87
N SER A 73 13.17 4.12 18.03
CA SER A 73 14.32 3.20 18.05
C SER A 73 14.24 2.09 19.10
N ALA A 74 13.74 2.42 20.30
CA ALA A 74 13.56 1.43 21.36
C ALA A 74 12.56 0.34 20.96
N VAL A 75 11.38 0.73 20.46
CA VAL A 75 10.32 -0.22 20.06
C VAL A 75 10.71 -1.01 18.82
N LEU A 76 11.49 -0.42 17.91
CA LEU A 76 12.11 -1.14 16.79
C LEU A 76 12.99 -2.29 17.30
N GLY A 77 13.86 -2.04 18.29
CA GLY A 77 14.72 -3.06 18.90
C GLY A 77 13.98 -4.19 19.62
N GLU A 78 12.78 -3.91 20.14
CA GLU A 78 11.95 -4.92 20.83
C GLU A 78 11.27 -5.91 19.87
N HIS A 79 10.94 -5.47 18.66
CA HIS A 79 10.10 -6.25 17.72
C HIS A 79 10.88 -6.85 16.55
N MET A 80 12.12 -6.42 16.32
CA MET A 80 12.97 -6.96 15.25
C MET A 80 14.46 -6.89 15.62
N PRO A 81 15.31 -7.75 15.03
CA PRO A 81 16.72 -7.83 15.40
C PRO A 81 17.55 -6.72 14.72
N ILE A 82 17.39 -5.46 15.13
CA ILE A 82 17.96 -4.28 14.45
C ILE A 82 19.49 -4.37 14.25
N ASP A 83 20.21 -4.98 15.20
CA ASP A 83 21.67 -5.11 15.17
C ASP A 83 22.19 -6.02 14.05
N LYS A 84 21.29 -6.80 13.43
CA LYS A 84 21.61 -7.72 12.32
C LYS A 84 21.15 -7.18 10.97
N LEU A 85 20.63 -5.96 10.93
CA LEU A 85 19.97 -5.37 9.78
C LEU A 85 20.69 -4.09 9.35
N THR A 86 20.66 -3.83 8.05
CA THR A 86 21.04 -2.53 7.50
C THR A 86 19.77 -1.70 7.31
N SER A 87 19.73 -0.50 7.88
CA SER A 87 18.61 0.43 7.75
C SER A 87 18.81 1.40 6.59
N HIS A 88 17.73 1.63 5.84
CA HIS A 88 17.64 2.63 4.77
C HIS A 88 16.43 3.51 5.01
N VAL A 89 16.67 4.80 5.20
CA VAL A 89 15.60 5.79 5.36
C VAL A 89 15.09 6.18 3.98
N GLU A 90 13.90 5.69 3.61
CA GLU A 90 13.27 5.96 2.31
C GLU A 90 12.48 7.26 2.32
N THR A 91 12.01 7.69 3.49
CA THR A 91 11.30 8.96 3.66
C THR A 91 11.55 9.47 5.06
N ASP A 92 11.90 10.73 5.21
CA ASP A 92 11.91 11.41 6.51
C ASP A 92 11.46 12.86 6.34
N ASN A 93 10.15 13.09 6.41
CA ASN A 93 9.55 14.42 6.26
C ASN A 93 8.81 14.82 7.55
N PRO A 94 8.26 16.04 7.65
CA PRO A 94 7.56 16.46 8.87
C PRO A 94 6.37 15.58 9.27
N GLY A 95 5.75 14.87 8.33
CA GLY A 95 4.59 14.02 8.59
C GLY A 95 4.95 12.60 9.00
N LYS A 96 5.88 11.96 8.27
CA LYS A 96 6.20 10.54 8.44
C LYS A 96 7.67 10.22 8.22
N ARG A 97 8.12 9.13 8.84
CA ARG A 97 9.38 8.45 8.53
C ARG A 97 9.10 7.02 8.07
N ILE A 98 9.75 6.60 6.99
CA ILE A 98 9.69 5.23 6.47
C ILE A 98 11.12 4.70 6.40
N ILE A 99 11.37 3.58 7.07
CA ILE A 99 12.67 2.91 7.07
C ILE A 99 12.48 1.49 6.55
N LEU A 100 13.31 1.09 5.59
CA LEU A 100 13.43 -0.29 5.13
C LEU A 100 14.65 -0.93 5.76
N PHE A 101 14.52 -2.20 6.13
CA PHE A 101 15.58 -2.96 6.78
C PHE A 101 15.96 -4.15 5.93
N GLU A 102 17.25 -4.27 5.63
CA GLU A 102 17.82 -5.34 4.83
C GLU A 102 18.60 -6.32 5.70
N ASN A 103 18.48 -7.60 5.38
CA ASN A 103 19.31 -8.64 5.99
C ASN A 103 20.73 -8.63 5.38
N GLY A 104 21.63 -9.46 5.91
CA GLY A 104 23.00 -9.60 5.38
C GLY A 104 23.12 -10.10 3.93
N ARG A 105 22.00 -10.44 3.26
CA ARG A 105 21.94 -10.78 1.83
C ARG A 105 21.45 -9.61 0.97
N GLY A 106 21.18 -8.43 1.54
CA GLY A 106 20.61 -7.27 0.84
C GLY A 106 19.12 -7.44 0.53
N GLU A 107 18.41 -8.37 1.18
CA GLU A 107 16.97 -8.52 1.00
C GLU A 107 16.23 -7.67 2.03
N LYS A 108 15.29 -6.84 1.56
CA LYS A 108 14.34 -6.13 2.40
C LYS A 108 13.48 -7.14 3.18
N VAL A 109 13.59 -7.10 4.50
CA VAL A 109 12.93 -8.04 5.43
C VAL A 109 11.95 -7.36 6.38
N TYR A 110 12.18 -6.08 6.71
CA TYR A 110 11.24 -5.31 7.52
C TYR A 110 11.00 -3.92 6.94
N LYS A 111 9.86 -3.34 7.29
CA LYS A 111 9.52 -1.93 7.06
C LYS A 111 8.97 -1.33 8.35
N SER A 112 9.46 -0.15 8.74
CA SER A 112 8.79 0.69 9.71
C SER A 112 8.12 1.89 9.04
N ILE A 113 6.97 2.28 9.58
CA ILE A 113 6.28 3.51 9.22
C ILE A 113 5.96 4.22 10.52
N PHE A 114 6.54 5.40 10.71
CA PHE A 114 6.34 6.24 11.87
C PHE A 114 5.61 7.52 11.49
N ILE A 115 4.45 7.77 12.07
CA ILE A 115 3.64 8.96 11.87
C ILE A 115 3.95 9.94 13.01
N LYS A 116 4.71 11.00 12.72
CA LYS A 116 5.36 11.85 13.73
C LYS A 116 4.37 12.61 14.61
N HIS A 117 3.36 13.21 14.00
CA HIS A 117 2.37 14.02 14.72
C HIS A 117 1.54 13.18 15.70
N ASP A 118 1.23 11.93 15.32
CA ASP A 118 0.46 11.01 16.16
C ASP A 118 1.34 10.20 17.10
N ARG A 119 2.67 10.24 16.93
CA ARG A 119 3.64 9.32 17.51
C ARG A 119 3.24 7.86 17.29
N PHE A 120 2.73 7.54 16.10
CA PHE A 120 2.19 6.22 15.81
C PHE A 120 3.19 5.40 15.01
N LEU A 121 3.51 4.20 15.48
CA LEU A 121 4.48 3.32 14.83
C LEU A 121 3.81 2.06 14.30
N LYS A 122 4.15 1.70 13.08
CA LYS A 122 3.83 0.41 12.46
C LYS A 122 5.12 -0.32 12.08
N ILE A 123 5.27 -1.59 12.46
CA ILE A 123 6.39 -2.47 12.07
C ILE A 123 5.84 -3.68 11.33
N ILE A 124 6.38 -3.97 10.14
CA ILE A 124 5.88 -5.01 9.24
C ILE A 124 7.04 -5.94 8.88
N ASP A 125 6.84 -7.24 9.04
CA ASP A 125 7.66 -8.30 8.44
C ASP A 125 7.26 -8.48 6.98
N LEU A 126 8.20 -8.24 6.07
CA LEU A 126 7.98 -8.30 4.62
C LEU A 126 8.11 -9.72 4.05
N LYS A 127 8.69 -10.66 4.80
CA LYS A 127 8.84 -12.06 4.36
C LYS A 127 7.57 -12.85 4.65
N ASP A 128 7.02 -12.67 5.85
CA ASP A 128 5.82 -13.37 6.31
C ASP A 128 4.53 -12.55 6.14
N ASP A 129 4.64 -11.33 5.58
CA ASP A 129 3.55 -10.35 5.44
C ASP A 129 2.80 -10.10 6.77
N GLN A 130 3.56 -10.05 7.86
CA GLN A 130 3.02 -9.98 9.21
C GLN A 130 3.16 -8.58 9.81
N LEU A 131 2.10 -8.12 10.47
CA LEU A 131 2.14 -6.93 11.31
C LEU A 131 2.74 -7.28 12.68
N LEU A 132 3.94 -6.79 12.97
CA LEU A 132 4.64 -7.07 14.23
C LEU A 132 4.26 -6.09 15.34
N TYR A 133 4.02 -4.83 14.99
CA TYR A 133 3.65 -3.77 15.92
C TYR A 133 2.77 -2.73 15.25
N LYS A 134 1.80 -2.20 16.00
CA LYS A 134 0.91 -1.11 15.56
C LYS A 134 0.29 -0.41 16.77
N ASP A 135 0.98 0.59 17.30
CA ASP A 135 0.47 1.40 18.42
C ASP A 135 1.16 2.78 18.51
N LYS A 136 0.67 3.63 19.39
CA LYS A 136 1.25 4.93 19.75
C LYS A 136 2.42 4.76 20.73
N LEU A 137 3.48 5.56 20.54
CA LEU A 137 4.66 5.66 21.39
C LEU A 137 4.50 6.73 22.48
#